data_AF-A0A9E4APT7-F1
#
_entry.id   AF-A0A9E4APT7-F1
#
_cell.length_a   1.000
_cell.length_b   1.000
_cell.length_c   1.000
_cell.angle_alpha   90.00
_cell.angle_beta   90.00
_cell.angle_gamma   90.00
#
_symmetry.space_group_name_H-M   'P 1'
#
loop_
_entity.id
_entity.type
_entity.pdbx_description
1 polymer ?
#
loop_
_entity_poly.entity_id
_entity_poly.type
_entity_poly.pdbx_seq_one_letter_code
_entity_poly.pdbx_strand_id
1 'polypeptide(L)'
;MKQKNFRPRDMLNQEVAGICGVARLTDKARAAHAGEIGSYKYGADSEQDTGILSFLGISADSFQLAAVRIDNDIKLGVWVMDNCSRSSNEISKFNRKLKFWWQSKMPRDTYSRRRRELARRRESSESSEIDSVLFMIISS
;
A
#
# COMPACT_ATOMS: atom_id res chain seq x y z
N MET A 1 14.72 -5.20 19.63
CA MET A 1 13.52 -5.73 18.93
C MET A 1 13.67 -5.45 17.44
N LYS A 2 13.63 -6.46 16.56
CA LYS A 2 13.61 -6.25 15.11
C LYS A 2 12.29 -5.54 14.78
N GLN A 3 12.34 -4.29 14.30
CA GLN A 3 11.15 -3.65 13.73
C GLN A 3 10.65 -4.53 12.60
N LYS A 4 9.42 -5.04 12.75
CA LYS A 4 8.73 -5.75 11.67
C LYS A 4 8.60 -4.75 10.53
N ASN A 5 9.14 -5.08 9.36
CA ASN A 5 9.18 -4.16 8.23
C ASN A 5 7.77 -4.07 7.63
N PHE A 6 6.89 -3.31 8.27
CA PHE A 6 5.51 -3.09 7.82
C PHE A 6 5.54 -2.39 6.46
N ARG A 7 4.92 -3.02 5.46
CA ARG A 7 4.77 -2.46 4.11
C ARG A 7 3.31 -2.59 3.71
N PRO A 8 2.56 -1.49 3.69
CA PRO A 8 1.17 -1.52 3.28
C PRO A 8 1.05 -1.81 1.78
N ARG A 9 -0.09 -2.40 1.38
CA ARG A 9 -0.43 -2.76 0.00
C ARG A 9 -0.33 -1.59 -0.97
N ASP A 10 -0.34 -1.91 -2.26
CA ASP A 10 -0.23 -0.91 -3.33
C ASP A 10 -1.40 0.09 -3.33
N MET A 11 -1.12 1.32 -3.75
CA MET A 11 -2.09 2.42 -3.84
C MET A 11 -3.21 2.12 -4.84
N LEU A 12 -2.92 1.35 -5.89
CA LEU A 12 -3.90 1.03 -6.94
C LEU A 12 -4.65 -0.28 -6.69
N ASN A 13 -4.43 -0.94 -5.55
CA ASN A 13 -5.15 -2.15 -5.18
C ASN A 13 -6.64 -1.81 -4.93
N GLN A 14 -7.53 -2.60 -5.54
CA GLN A 14 -9.00 -2.46 -5.51
C GLN A 14 -9.71 -3.64 -4.82
N GLU A 15 -8.97 -4.53 -4.15
CA GLU A 15 -9.52 -5.74 -3.52
C GLU A 15 -10.54 -5.41 -2.41
N VAL A 16 -10.43 -4.24 -1.78
CA VAL A 16 -11.39 -3.76 -0.77
C VAL A 16 -12.36 -2.77 -1.40
N ALA A 17 -13.65 -3.11 -1.39
CA ALA A 17 -14.77 -2.31 -1.91
C ALA A 17 -14.68 -1.92 -3.40
N GLY A 18 -13.71 -2.43 -4.17
CA GLY A 18 -13.47 -1.99 -5.54
C GLY A 18 -12.86 -0.58 -5.63
N ILE A 19 -12.36 -0.02 -4.52
CA ILE A 19 -11.88 1.38 -4.44
C ILE A 19 -10.35 1.38 -4.29
N CYS A 20 -9.66 2.11 -5.17
CA CYS A 20 -8.22 2.25 -5.09
C CYS A 20 -7.80 2.88 -3.76
N GLY A 21 -6.80 2.29 -3.11
CA GLY A 21 -6.16 2.86 -1.93
C GLY A 21 -6.84 2.47 -0.61
N VAL A 22 -8.04 1.90 -0.63
CA VAL A 22 -8.72 1.43 0.60
C VAL A 22 -7.96 0.26 1.23
N ALA A 23 -7.51 -0.71 0.43
CA ALA A 23 -6.68 -1.82 0.90
C ALA A 23 -5.42 -1.33 1.63
N ARG A 24 -4.74 -0.32 1.04
CA ARG A 24 -3.57 0.33 1.63
C ARG A 24 -3.90 1.09 2.92
N LEU A 25 -5.04 1.78 2.94
CA LEU A 25 -5.56 2.51 4.10
C LEU A 25 -5.85 1.54 5.26
N THR A 26 -6.46 0.38 4.98
CA THR A 26 -6.72 -0.69 5.95
C THR A 26 -5.45 -1.18 6.63
N ASP A 27 -4.41 -1.47 5.85
CA ASP A 27 -3.14 -1.94 6.41
C ASP A 27 -2.54 -0.88 7.34
N LYS A 28 -2.58 0.40 6.93
CA LYS A 28 -2.08 1.51 7.73
C LYS A 28 -2.91 1.72 8.99
N ALA A 29 -4.22 1.58 8.91
CA ALA A 29 -5.12 1.69 10.05
C ALA A 29 -4.81 0.62 11.11
N ARG A 30 -4.65 -0.64 10.67
CA ARG A 30 -4.29 -1.78 11.54
C ARG A 30 -2.90 -1.60 12.15
N ALA A 31 -1.92 -1.17 11.36
CA ALA A 31 -0.56 -0.94 11.85
C ALA A 31 -0.46 0.26 12.80
N ALA A 32 -1.22 1.34 12.54
CA ALA A 32 -1.30 2.49 13.44
C ALA A 32 -1.89 2.08 14.79
N HIS A 33 -2.96 1.27 14.79
CA HIS A 33 -3.57 0.77 16.02
C HIS A 33 -2.63 -0.16 16.80
N ALA A 34 -1.87 -1.01 16.10
CA ALA A 34 -0.89 -1.91 16.72
C ALA A 34 0.41 -1.23 17.17
N GLY A 35 0.62 0.07 16.85
CA GLY A 35 1.89 0.75 17.08
C GLY A 35 3.04 0.29 16.17
N GLU A 36 2.73 -0.41 15.08
CA GLU A 36 3.69 -1.01 14.13
C GLU A 36 3.81 -0.24 12.81
N ILE A 37 3.22 0.95 12.70
CA ILE A 37 3.16 1.73 11.44
C ILE A 37 4.54 2.21 10.94
N GLY A 38 5.53 2.31 11.83
CA GLY A 38 6.89 2.74 11.50
C GLY A 38 6.94 4.18 10.97
N SER A 39 7.47 4.36 9.76
CA SER A 39 7.61 5.67 9.11
C SER A 39 6.39 6.10 8.28
N TYR A 40 5.38 5.25 8.17
CA TYR A 40 4.14 5.60 7.48
C TYR A 40 3.27 6.49 8.39
N LYS A 41 2.48 7.37 7.77
CA LYS A 41 1.52 8.26 8.46
C LYS A 41 0.10 7.81 8.15
N TYR A 42 -0.82 7.85 9.12
CA TYR A 42 -2.21 7.42 8.94
C TYR A 42 -3.20 8.59 9.13
N GLY A 43 -4.30 8.58 8.38
CA GLY A 43 -5.41 9.52 8.60
C GLY A 43 -5.01 10.96 8.28
N ALA A 44 -5.28 11.89 9.20
CA ALA A 44 -5.04 13.33 9.00
C ALA A 44 -3.58 13.68 8.68
N ASP A 45 -2.64 12.85 9.13
CA ASP A 45 -1.21 13.03 8.86
C ASP A 45 -0.80 12.61 7.44
N SER A 46 -1.73 12.06 6.64
CA SER A 46 -1.50 11.63 5.27
C SER A 46 -2.50 12.26 4.31
N GLU A 47 -2.04 13.18 3.46
CA GLU A 47 -2.87 13.82 2.42
C GLU A 47 -3.63 12.80 1.54
N GLN A 48 -3.00 11.65 1.29
CA GLN A 48 -3.59 10.55 0.51
C GLN A 48 -4.77 9.91 1.25
N ASP A 49 -4.59 9.59 2.53
CA ASP A 49 -5.62 8.96 3.36
C ASP A 49 -6.79 9.94 3.56
N THR A 50 -6.51 11.21 3.83
CA THR A 50 -7.52 12.27 3.96
C THR A 50 -8.37 12.38 2.69
N GLY A 51 -7.75 12.30 1.51
CA GLY A 51 -8.49 12.32 0.24
C GLY A 51 -9.43 11.11 0.05
N ILE A 52 -8.98 9.92 0.46
CA ILE A 52 -9.79 8.68 0.39
C ILE A 52 -10.92 8.73 1.42
N LEU A 53 -10.63 9.07 2.67
CA LEU A 53 -11.61 9.17 3.76
C LEU A 53 -12.66 10.24 3.47
N SER A 54 -12.26 11.41 2.94
CA SER A 54 -13.18 12.47 2.51
C SER A 54 -14.08 12.01 1.35
N PHE A 55 -13.54 11.23 0.41
CA PHE A 55 -14.36 10.64 -0.66
C PHE A 55 -15.40 9.66 -0.09
N LEU A 56 -14.99 8.80 0.83
CA LEU A 56 -15.89 7.84 1.49
C LEU A 56 -16.91 8.52 2.42
N GLY A 57 -16.60 9.72 2.94
CA GLY A 57 -17.40 10.39 3.96
C GLY A 57 -17.25 9.75 5.36
N ILE A 58 -16.14 9.04 5.59
CA ILE A 58 -15.88 8.29 6.83
C ILE A 58 -14.72 8.96 7.56
N SER A 59 -14.79 9.07 8.89
CA SER A 59 -13.68 9.59 9.70
C SER A 59 -12.55 8.54 9.83
N ALA A 60 -11.31 9.01 10.03
CA ALA A 60 -10.16 8.13 10.21
C ALA A 60 -10.34 7.17 11.40
N ASP A 61 -10.94 7.63 12.49
CA ASP A 61 -11.16 6.83 13.70
C ASP A 61 -12.21 5.74 13.48
N SER A 62 -13.36 6.09 12.88
CA SER A 62 -14.40 5.11 12.56
C SER A 62 -13.89 4.04 11.60
N PHE A 63 -13.11 4.45 10.59
CA PHE A 63 -12.48 3.51 9.68
C PHE A 63 -11.45 2.62 10.39
N GLN A 64 -10.65 3.17 11.29
CA GLN A 64 -9.65 2.39 12.04
C GLN A 64 -10.30 1.34 12.93
N LEU A 65 -11.35 1.71 13.67
CA LEU A 65 -12.12 0.79 14.50
C LEU A 65 -12.71 -0.35 13.65
N ALA A 66 -13.27 -0.04 12.49
CA ALA A 66 -13.80 -1.05 11.57
C ALA A 66 -12.68 -1.96 11.03
N ALA A 67 -11.55 -1.40 10.63
CA ALA A 67 -10.40 -2.14 10.09
C ALA A 67 -9.75 -3.08 11.10
N VAL A 68 -9.76 -2.72 12.39
CA VAL A 68 -9.27 -3.57 13.48
C VAL A 68 -10.28 -4.66 13.85
N ARG A 69 -11.58 -4.31 13.89
CA ARG A 69 -12.65 -5.26 14.24
C ARG A 69 -12.90 -6.31 13.16
N ILE A 70 -12.79 -5.93 11.89
CA ILE A 70 -13.07 -6.79 10.75
C ILE A 70 -11.74 -7.29 10.18
N ASP A 71 -11.49 -8.59 10.32
CA ASP A 71 -10.28 -9.26 9.83
C ASP A 71 -10.29 -9.48 8.31
N ASN A 72 -11.47 -9.70 7.73
CA ASN A 72 -11.67 -10.05 6.33
C ASN A 72 -11.92 -8.82 5.44
N ASP A 73 -11.13 -8.67 4.39
CA ASP A 73 -11.22 -7.60 3.39
C ASP A 73 -12.57 -7.54 2.65
N ILE A 74 -13.22 -8.69 2.42
CA ILE A 74 -14.56 -8.75 1.80
C ILE A 74 -15.59 -8.12 2.74
N LYS A 75 -15.58 -8.52 4.02
CA LYS A 75 -16.50 -7.97 5.04
C LYS A 75 -16.24 -6.49 5.27
N LEU A 76 -14.97 -6.07 5.25
CA LEU A 76 -14.60 -4.67 5.35
C LEU A 76 -15.08 -3.89 4.13
N GLY A 77 -14.98 -4.47 2.94
CA GLY A 77 -15.51 -3.89 1.72
C GLY A 77 -17.02 -3.66 1.79
N VAL A 78 -17.78 -4.63 2.30
CA VAL A 78 -19.23 -4.47 2.53
C VAL A 78 -19.49 -3.35 3.53
N TRP A 79 -18.79 -3.32 4.67
CA TRP A 79 -18.96 -2.24 5.66
C TRP A 79 -18.64 -0.86 5.07
N VAL A 80 -17.59 -0.74 4.26
CA VAL A 80 -17.26 0.51 3.56
C VAL A 80 -18.39 0.92 2.63
N MET A 81 -18.96 -0.01 1.86
CA MET A 81 -20.07 0.29 0.95
C MET A 81 -21.35 0.68 1.71
N ASP A 82 -21.64 0.05 2.84
CA ASP A 82 -22.81 0.38 3.68
C ASP A 82 -22.69 1.77 4.32
N ASN A 83 -21.47 2.21 4.62
CA ASN A 83 -21.19 3.53 5.22
C ASN A 83 -20.87 4.61 4.17
N CYS A 84 -20.85 4.24 2.88
CA CYS A 84 -20.50 5.12 1.78
C CYS A 84 -21.73 5.36 0.90
N SER A 85 -22.22 6.60 0.86
CA SER A 85 -23.37 6.95 0.01
C SER A 85 -23.00 7.14 -1.48
N ARG A 86 -21.82 6.68 -1.92
CA ARG A 86 -21.33 6.91 -3.29
C ARG A 86 -21.82 5.84 -4.26
N SER A 87 -22.18 6.27 -5.45
CA SER A 87 -22.53 5.38 -6.54
C SER A 87 -21.32 4.67 -7.15
N SER A 88 -21.54 3.52 -7.79
CA SER A 88 -20.48 2.80 -8.53
C SER A 88 -19.81 3.65 -9.63
N ASN A 89 -20.55 4.58 -10.24
CA ASN A 89 -20.00 5.50 -11.23
C ASN A 89 -19.03 6.53 -10.59
N GLU A 90 -19.36 7.04 -9.40
CA GLU A 90 -18.47 7.94 -8.65
C GLU A 90 -17.20 7.22 -8.20
N ILE A 91 -17.33 5.99 -7.72
CA ILE A 91 -16.19 5.12 -7.37
C ILE A 91 -15.27 4.93 -8.58
N SER A 92 -15.85 4.62 -9.74
CA SER A 92 -15.09 4.45 -10.98
C SER A 92 -14.36 5.74 -11.41
N LYS A 93 -15.01 6.91 -11.27
CA LYS A 93 -14.39 8.22 -11.55
C LYS A 93 -13.26 8.51 -10.56
N PHE A 94 -13.46 8.22 -9.28
CA PHE A 94 -12.45 8.38 -8.25
C PHE A 94 -11.23 7.50 -8.52
N ASN A 95 -11.43 6.21 -8.82
CA ASN A 95 -10.35 5.28 -9.15
C ASN A 95 -9.51 5.75 -10.34
N ARG A 96 -10.16 6.27 -11.40
CA ARG A 96 -9.46 6.85 -12.55
C ARG A 96 -8.65 8.10 -12.16
N LYS A 97 -9.22 8.99 -11.36
CA LYS A 97 -8.55 10.21 -10.88
C LYS A 97 -7.33 9.86 -10.02
N LEU A 98 -7.47 8.93 -9.07
CA LEU A 98 -6.38 8.50 -8.19
C LEU A 98 -5.27 7.83 -9.00
N LYS A 99 -5.62 6.97 -9.96
CA LYS A 99 -4.65 6.34 -10.87
C LYS A 99 -3.87 7.38 -11.67
N PHE A 100 -4.56 8.38 -12.24
CA PHE A 100 -3.91 9.45 -12.99
C PHE A 100 -2.99 10.28 -12.08
N TRP A 101 -3.48 10.71 -10.91
CA TRP A 101 -2.70 11.47 -9.93
C TRP A 101 -1.45 10.70 -9.48
N TRP A 102 -1.58 9.41 -9.20
CA TRP A 102 -0.46 8.53 -8.83
C TRP A 102 0.59 8.45 -9.95
N GLN A 103 0.14 8.31 -11.21
CA GLN A 103 1.02 8.32 -12.38
C GLN A 103 1.68 9.67 -12.64
N SER A 104 1.02 10.79 -12.32
CA SER A 104 1.59 12.14 -12.46
C SER A 104 2.63 12.45 -11.38
N LYS A 105 2.42 11.98 -10.15
CA LYS A 105 3.35 12.17 -9.03
C LYS A 105 4.59 11.26 -9.08
N MET A 106 4.54 10.19 -9.88
CA MET A 106 5.64 9.27 -10.12
C MET A 106 6.06 9.34 -11.59
N PRO A 107 7.02 10.21 -11.97
CA PRO A 107 7.52 10.26 -13.34
C PRO A 107 7.96 8.86 -13.78
N ARG A 108 7.48 8.40 -14.95
CA ARG A 108 7.80 7.07 -15.51
C ARG A 108 9.29 6.75 -15.51
N ASP A 109 10.17 7.75 -15.58
CA ASP A 109 11.62 7.56 -15.53
C ASP A 109 12.11 7.05 -14.17
N THR A 110 11.58 7.59 -13.06
CA THR A 110 12.12 7.33 -11.71
C THR A 110 11.74 5.95 -11.20
N TYR A 111 10.52 5.48 -11.49
CA TYR A 111 10.10 4.11 -11.17
C TYR A 111 10.83 3.08 -12.04
N SER A 112 10.96 3.32 -13.34
CA SER A 112 11.72 2.45 -14.25
C SER A 112 13.20 2.42 -13.86
N ARG A 113 13.76 3.55 -13.43
CA ARG A 113 15.14 3.67 -12.96
C ARG A 113 15.34 2.96 -11.62
N ARG A 114 14.46 3.16 -10.64
CA ARG A 114 14.53 2.51 -9.33
C ARG A 114 14.24 1.01 -9.40
N ARG A 115 13.31 0.56 -10.25
CA ARG A 115 13.13 -0.87 -10.57
C ARG A 115 14.36 -1.46 -11.23
N ARG A 116 14.94 -0.79 -12.23
CA ARG A 116 16.20 -1.22 -12.87
C ARG A 116 17.37 -1.23 -11.88
N GLU A 117 17.40 -0.31 -10.93
CA GLU A 117 18.43 -0.28 -9.90
C GLU A 117 18.25 -1.41 -8.88
N LEU A 118 17.02 -1.67 -8.42
CA LEU A 118 16.73 -2.78 -7.51
C LEU A 118 16.92 -4.15 -8.17
N ALA A 119 16.59 -4.28 -9.45
CA ALA A 119 16.87 -5.48 -10.25
C ALA A 119 18.38 -5.70 -10.38
N ARG A 120 19.14 -4.65 -10.76
CA ARG A 120 20.61 -4.71 -10.83
C ARG A 120 21.26 -5.05 -9.47
N ARG A 121 20.73 -4.53 -8.37
CA ARG A 121 21.21 -4.87 -7.02
C ARG A 121 20.98 -6.34 -6.70
N ARG A 122 19.81 -6.90 -7.04
CA ARG A 122 19.52 -8.33 -6.87
C ARG A 122 20.45 -9.20 -7.71
N GLU A 123 20.63 -8.86 -8.98
CA GLU A 123 21.55 -9.57 -9.88
C GLU A 123 23.00 -9.49 -9.38
N SER A 124 23.46 -8.33 -8.88
CA SER A 124 24.82 -8.22 -8.32
C SER A 124 25.02 -9.01 -7.03
N SER A 125 23.96 -9.16 -6.22
CA SER A 125 24.00 -9.98 -5.01
C SER A 125 24.03 -11.48 -5.34
N GLU A 126 23.27 -11.91 -6.35
CA GLU A 126 23.28 -13.31 -6.84
C GLU A 126 24.60 -13.65 -7.56
N SER A 127 25.17 -12.74 -8.36
CA SER A 127 26.46 -12.97 -9.02
C SER A 127 27.64 -13.05 -8.03
N SER A 128 27.63 -12.23 -6.98
CA SER A 128 28.69 -12.28 -5.94
C SER A 128 28.61 -13.51 -5.05
N GLU A 129 27.41 -14.06 -4.81
CA GLU A 129 27.25 -15.36 -4.14
C GLU A 129 27.76 -16.52 -5.00
N ILE A 130 27.47 -16.52 -6.31
CA ILE A 130 27.94 -17.57 -7.23
C ILE A 130 29.47 -17.53 -7.37
N ASP A 131 30.08 -16.35 -7.50
CA ASP A 131 31.53 -16.21 -7.61
C ASP A 131 32.26 -16.65 -6.33
N SER A 132 31.67 -16.38 -5.16
CA SER A 132 32.24 -16.81 -3.87
C SER A 132 32.17 -18.33 -3.67
N VAL A 133 31.07 -18.97 -4.08
CA VAL A 133 30.92 -20.44 -4.05
C VAL A 133 31.83 -21.11 -5.08
N LEU A 134 31.95 -20.56 -6.29
CA LEU A 134 32.83 -21.08 -7.33
C LEU A 134 34.31 -20.97 -6.93
N PHE A 135 34.72 -19.86 -6.32
CA PHE A 135 36.09 -19.69 -5.79
C PHE A 135 36.43 -20.67 -4.67
N MET A 136 35.45 -21.01 -3.81
CA MET A 136 35.62 -21.99 -2.72
C MET A 136 35.72 -23.44 -3.25
N ILE A 137 35.00 -23.78 -4.34
CA ILE A 137 35.05 -25.11 -4.97
C ILE A 137 36.37 -25.33 -5.75
N ILE A 138 36.90 -24.30 -6.41
CA ILE A 138 38.13 -24.41 -7.22
C ILE A 138 39.40 -24.39 -6.35
N SER A 139 39.30 -23.92 -5.10
CA SER A 139 40.42 -23.81 -4.15
C SER A 139 40.50 -24.95 -3.12
N SER A 140 39.70 -26.02 -3.27
CA SER A 140 39.70 -27.23 -2.44
C SER A 140 40.27 -28.42 -3.19
#